data_AF-A0AAI9NFZ3-F1
#
_entry.id   AF-A0AAI9NFZ3-F1
#
_cell.length_a   1.000
_cell.length_b   1.000
_cell.length_c   1.000
_cell.angle_alpha   90.00
_cell.angle_beta   90.00
_cell.angle_gamma   90.00
#
_symmetry.space_group_name_H-M   'P 1'
#
loop_
_entity.id
_entity.type
_entity.pdbx_description
1 polymer ?
#
loop_
_entity_poly.entity_id
_entity_poly.type
_entity_poly.pdbx_seq_one_letter_code
_entity_poly.pdbx_strand_id
1 'polypeptide(L)'
;MARASTPGIVIPPQEQITQHGSPYGRCANKTRALTVAELRGSGDLQEYLRHVTRGWSIFALYDGTYLGGEYGGVIKDGTPGGAFDLKTTFCIMTTRNTGQPATDHYYSNVTATRLLSSTNSRLCAVFVRSGQPVIGACTSPYDGKYWSMYSRLRKMLYLIYVAGISVRVHVSKEEQYYDYEDATFETYALTGISICNPGSSLC
;
A
#
# COMPACT_ATOMS: atom_id res chain seq x y z
N MET A 1 -29.40 16.36 1.95
CA MET A 1 -28.69 15.06 1.99
C MET A 1 -27.22 15.35 2.16
N ALA A 2 -26.66 15.11 3.36
CA ALA A 2 -25.22 15.25 3.57
C ALA A 2 -24.52 14.14 2.80
N ARG A 3 -23.68 14.48 1.81
CA ARG A 3 -22.75 13.53 1.21
C ARG A 3 -21.83 13.07 2.33
N ALA A 4 -21.95 11.80 2.74
CA ALA A 4 -20.89 11.16 3.51
C ALA A 4 -19.62 11.31 2.67
N SER A 5 -18.67 12.12 3.16
CA SER A 5 -17.34 12.21 2.57
C SER A 5 -16.70 10.84 2.71
N THR A 6 -16.67 10.06 1.64
CA THR A 6 -15.86 8.84 1.58
C THR A 6 -14.46 9.24 2.03
N PRO A 7 -13.88 8.59 3.05
CA PRO A 7 -12.51 8.89 3.45
C PRO A 7 -11.59 8.80 2.23
N GLY A 8 -10.76 9.83 2.01
CA GLY A 8 -9.86 9.85 0.86
C GLY A 8 -8.89 8.67 0.94
N ILE A 9 -8.85 7.84 -0.10
CA ILE A 9 -7.84 6.79 -0.24
C ILE A 9 -6.50 7.42 -0.68
N VAL A 10 -5.41 6.79 -0.30
CA VAL A 10 -4.06 7.16 -0.74
C VAL A 10 -3.90 6.73 -2.20
N ILE A 11 -3.62 7.70 -3.07
CA ILE A 11 -3.47 7.47 -4.51
C ILE A 11 -1.99 7.22 -4.83
N PRO A 12 -1.62 6.05 -5.38
CA PRO A 12 -0.28 5.81 -5.91
C PRO A 12 0.04 6.81 -7.03
N PRO A 13 1.22 7.45 -7.01
CA PRO A 13 1.58 8.41 -8.03
C PRO A 13 1.96 7.70 -9.34
N GLN A 14 1.84 8.41 -10.47
CA GLN A 14 1.97 7.84 -11.81
C GLN A 14 3.28 7.05 -11.99
N GLU A 15 4.39 7.53 -11.43
CA GLU A 15 5.71 6.88 -11.55
C GLU A 15 5.78 5.47 -10.96
N GLN A 16 4.79 5.05 -10.16
CA GLN A 16 4.74 3.70 -9.61
C GLN A 16 4.21 2.66 -10.61
N ILE A 17 3.55 3.07 -11.71
CA ILE A 17 3.04 2.10 -12.69
C ILE A 17 4.18 1.31 -13.33
N THR A 18 4.04 -0.02 -13.39
CA THR A 18 5.05 -0.86 -14.06
C THR A 18 4.96 -0.68 -15.57
N GLN A 19 6.09 -0.38 -16.23
CA GLN A 19 6.13 -0.17 -17.69
C GLN A 19 5.67 -1.38 -18.51
N HIS A 20 5.96 -2.58 -18.01
CA HIS A 20 5.47 -3.83 -18.57
C HIS A 20 4.44 -4.40 -17.60
N GLY A 21 3.16 -4.39 -17.99
CA GLY A 21 2.12 -5.05 -17.22
C GLY A 21 2.44 -6.53 -17.03
N SER A 22 2.02 -7.10 -15.90
CA SER A 22 2.32 -8.49 -15.57
C SER A 22 1.29 -9.44 -16.17
N PRO A 23 1.67 -10.70 -16.46
CA PRO A 23 0.75 -11.63 -17.09
C PRO A 23 -0.26 -12.22 -16.10
N TYR A 24 -1.53 -12.28 -16.52
CA TYR A 24 -2.59 -13.07 -15.89
C TYR A 24 -2.73 -12.86 -14.36
N GLY A 25 -2.78 -11.60 -13.93
CA GLY A 25 -2.92 -11.23 -12.52
C GLY A 25 -1.66 -11.38 -11.67
N ARG A 26 -0.60 -12.02 -12.20
CA ARG A 26 0.61 -12.33 -11.44
C ARG A 26 1.60 -11.18 -11.49
N CYS A 27 1.31 -10.13 -10.74
CA CYS A 27 2.25 -9.02 -10.51
C CYS A 27 3.60 -9.54 -9.98
N ALA A 28 4.69 -8.98 -10.50
CA ALA A 28 6.05 -9.34 -10.09
C ALA A 28 6.28 -9.07 -8.58
N ASN A 29 7.31 -9.69 -7.99
CA ASN A 29 7.66 -9.41 -6.59
C ASN A 29 7.84 -7.90 -6.37
N LYS A 30 7.40 -7.40 -5.21
CA LYS A 30 7.40 -5.97 -4.85
C LYS A 30 6.45 -5.09 -5.66
N THR A 31 5.59 -5.70 -6.47
CA THR A 31 4.48 -5.03 -7.14
C THR A 31 3.16 -5.64 -6.73
N ARG A 32 2.07 -4.89 -6.88
CA ARG A 32 0.71 -5.40 -6.71
C ARG A 32 -0.20 -4.88 -7.80
N ALA A 33 -1.37 -5.49 -7.97
CA ALA A 33 -2.35 -5.03 -8.95
C ALA A 33 -2.88 -3.63 -8.55
N LEU A 34 -3.05 -2.76 -9.54
CA LEU A 34 -3.68 -1.46 -9.39
C LEU A 34 -5.20 -1.65 -9.25
N THR A 35 -5.85 -0.91 -8.34
CA THR A 35 -7.31 -0.94 -8.20
C THR A 35 -8.00 0.06 -9.12
N VAL A 36 -9.30 -0.13 -9.32
CA VAL A 36 -10.16 0.81 -10.03
C VAL A 36 -10.24 2.16 -9.30
N ALA A 37 -10.36 2.15 -7.97
CA ALA A 37 -10.49 3.38 -7.20
C ALA A 37 -9.22 4.22 -7.22
N GLU A 38 -8.04 3.59 -7.13
CA GLU A 38 -6.74 4.25 -7.27
C GLU A 38 -6.55 4.86 -8.65
N LEU A 39 -6.91 4.12 -9.71
CA LEU A 39 -6.83 4.63 -11.08
C LEU A 39 -7.78 5.83 -11.28
N ARG A 40 -9.02 5.74 -10.78
CA ARG A 40 -9.99 6.85 -10.86
C ARG A 40 -9.54 8.08 -10.10
N GLY A 41 -8.82 7.90 -8.99
CA GLY A 41 -8.29 8.99 -8.18
C GLY A 41 -7.08 9.72 -8.78
N SER A 42 -6.48 9.20 -9.86
CA SER A 42 -5.30 9.79 -10.51
C SER A 42 -5.60 10.24 -11.95
N GLY A 43 -5.71 11.55 -12.17
CA GLY A 43 -5.88 12.13 -13.50
C GLY A 43 -4.67 11.89 -14.40
N ASP A 44 -3.47 12.15 -13.86
CA ASP A 44 -2.20 11.97 -14.57
C ASP A 44 -1.99 10.52 -15.03
N LEU A 45 -2.35 9.55 -14.19
CA LEU A 45 -2.25 8.13 -14.55
C LEU A 45 -3.27 7.75 -15.64
N GLN A 46 -4.49 8.27 -15.59
CA GLN A 46 -5.48 8.05 -16.65
C GLN A 46 -5.04 8.63 -17.98
N GLU A 47 -4.49 9.84 -17.99
CA GLU A 47 -3.96 10.49 -19.19
C GLU A 47 -2.77 9.69 -19.76
N TYR A 48 -1.84 9.30 -18.90
CA TYR A 48 -0.72 8.45 -19.27
C TYR A 48 -1.19 7.13 -19.90
N LEU A 49 -2.12 6.42 -19.26
CA LEU A 49 -2.62 5.14 -19.77
C LEU A 49 -3.36 5.29 -21.10
N ARG A 50 -4.13 6.36 -21.31
CA ARG A 50 -4.76 6.65 -22.60
C ARG A 50 -3.72 6.80 -23.71
N HIS A 51 -2.56 7.37 -23.42
CA HIS A 51 -1.49 7.57 -24.40
C HIS A 51 -0.72 6.27 -24.70
N VAL A 52 -0.41 5.46 -23.68
CA VAL A 52 0.46 4.29 -23.85
C VAL A 52 -0.29 3.02 -24.28
N THR A 53 -1.59 2.92 -24.00
CA THR A 53 -2.40 1.75 -24.39
C THR A 53 -2.85 1.84 -25.83
N ARG A 54 -2.05 1.26 -26.73
CA ARG A 54 -2.38 1.20 -28.16
C ARG A 54 -3.29 0.02 -28.51
N GLY A 55 -4.08 0.22 -29.56
CA GLY A 55 -4.98 -0.78 -30.13
C GLY A 55 -6.21 -1.06 -29.26
N TRP A 56 -7.07 -1.94 -29.76
CA TRP A 56 -8.30 -2.40 -29.11
C TRP A 56 -8.04 -3.40 -27.97
N SER A 57 -7.07 -3.08 -27.12
CA SER A 57 -6.60 -3.90 -26.00
C SER A 57 -7.42 -3.70 -24.73
N ILE A 58 -7.57 -4.75 -23.93
CA ILE A 58 -8.22 -4.74 -22.61
C ILE A 58 -7.21 -5.22 -21.57
N PHE A 59 -7.12 -4.51 -20.46
CA PHE A 59 -6.15 -4.74 -19.39
C PHE A 59 -6.88 -5.05 -18.07
N ALA A 60 -6.29 -5.93 -17.27
CA ALA A 60 -6.82 -6.27 -15.95
C ALA A 60 -6.38 -5.26 -14.89
N LEU A 61 -7.28 -4.98 -13.97
CA LEU A 61 -7.04 -4.34 -12.67
C LEU A 61 -7.35 -5.37 -11.58
N TYR A 62 -7.05 -5.06 -10.31
CA TYR A 62 -7.38 -5.92 -9.19
C TYR A 62 -8.88 -6.25 -9.14
N ASP A 63 -9.72 -5.23 -9.21
CA ASP A 63 -11.17 -5.26 -9.04
C ASP A 63 -11.91 -4.70 -10.27
N GLY A 64 -11.34 -4.87 -11.46
CA GLY A 64 -11.97 -4.40 -12.69
C GLY A 64 -11.13 -4.54 -13.95
N THR A 65 -11.48 -3.76 -14.97
CA THR A 65 -10.80 -3.72 -16.26
C THR A 65 -10.59 -2.30 -16.76
N TYR A 66 -9.55 -2.13 -17.55
CA TYR A 66 -9.28 -0.92 -18.32
C TYR A 66 -9.32 -1.25 -19.81
N LEU A 67 -10.21 -0.59 -20.55
CA LEU A 67 -10.27 -0.66 -22.00
C LEU A 67 -9.36 0.44 -22.55
N GLY A 68 -8.41 0.06 -23.42
CA GLY A 68 -7.33 0.94 -23.91
C GLY A 68 -7.76 2.21 -24.65
N GLY A 69 -6.78 2.98 -25.13
CA GLY A 69 -6.97 4.30 -25.73
C GLY A 69 -8.00 4.35 -26.86
N GLU A 70 -8.07 3.33 -27.72
CA GLU A 70 -9.05 3.23 -28.82
C GLU A 70 -10.51 3.12 -28.33
N TYR A 71 -10.72 2.59 -27.13
CA TYR A 71 -12.03 2.58 -26.47
C TYR A 71 -12.31 3.87 -25.68
N GLY A 72 -11.37 4.82 -25.64
CA GLY A 72 -11.44 6.05 -24.85
C GLY A 72 -10.85 5.95 -23.43
N GLY A 73 -10.18 4.85 -23.08
CA GLY A 73 -9.63 4.67 -21.74
C GLY A 73 -10.69 4.42 -20.67
N VAL A 74 -11.61 3.47 -20.92
CA VAL A 74 -12.78 3.23 -20.06
C VAL A 74 -12.40 2.32 -18.89
N ILE A 75 -12.72 2.75 -17.67
CA ILE A 75 -12.52 1.98 -16.44
C ILE A 75 -13.85 1.33 -16.04
N LYS A 76 -13.90 0.00 -16.03
CA LYS A 76 -15.08 -0.77 -15.61
C LYS A 76 -14.81 -1.52 -14.32
N ASP A 77 -15.75 -1.41 -13.38
CA ASP A 77 -15.73 -2.19 -12.14
C ASP A 77 -15.94 -3.68 -12.43
N GLY A 78 -15.39 -4.52 -11.56
CA GLY A 78 -15.52 -5.96 -11.58
C GLY A 78 -15.37 -6.56 -10.19
N THR A 79 -15.26 -7.87 -10.12
CA THR A 79 -14.94 -8.57 -8.86
C THR A 79 -13.43 -8.66 -8.68
N PRO A 80 -12.92 -8.67 -7.43
CA PRO A 80 -11.51 -8.94 -7.15
C PRO A 80 -10.99 -10.19 -7.88
N GLY A 81 -9.92 -10.05 -8.65
CA GLY A 81 -9.30 -11.08 -9.48
C GLY A 81 -10.11 -11.53 -10.69
N GLY A 82 -11.30 -10.97 -10.94
CA GLY A 82 -12.23 -11.43 -11.98
C GLY A 82 -11.73 -11.25 -13.41
N ALA A 83 -10.78 -10.34 -13.63
CA ALA A 83 -10.19 -10.05 -14.93
C ALA A 83 -8.77 -10.64 -15.11
N PHE A 84 -8.28 -11.44 -14.16
CA PHE A 84 -6.91 -11.97 -14.21
C PHE A 84 -6.70 -13.07 -15.26
N ASP A 85 -7.74 -13.44 -16.00
CA ASP A 85 -7.65 -14.23 -17.23
C ASP A 85 -7.10 -13.42 -18.43
N LEU A 86 -7.13 -12.07 -18.35
CA LEU A 86 -6.53 -11.21 -19.37
C LEU A 86 -5.00 -11.30 -19.36
N LYS A 87 -4.43 -11.20 -20.56
CA LYS A 87 -2.98 -11.33 -20.78
C LYS A 87 -2.15 -10.30 -20.01
N THR A 88 -2.67 -9.09 -19.76
CA THR A 88 -1.90 -8.01 -19.16
C THR A 88 -2.66 -7.38 -18.01
N THR A 89 -2.02 -7.33 -16.84
CA THR A 89 -2.51 -6.70 -15.62
C THR A 89 -1.68 -5.46 -15.33
N PHE A 90 -2.34 -4.35 -14.98
CA PHE A 90 -1.65 -3.18 -14.47
C PHE A 90 -1.23 -3.40 -13.03
N CYS A 91 0.07 -3.29 -12.81
CA CYS A 91 0.67 -3.40 -11.50
C CYS A 91 1.36 -2.08 -11.14
N ILE A 92 1.46 -1.80 -9.84
CA ILE A 92 2.26 -0.72 -9.30
C ILE A 92 3.42 -1.27 -8.48
N MET A 93 4.55 -0.57 -8.51
CA MET A 93 5.60 -0.71 -7.52
C MET A 93 5.04 -0.34 -6.15
N THR A 94 5.34 -1.15 -5.14
CA THR A 94 4.85 -0.93 -3.77
C THR A 94 5.70 0.07 -2.99
N THR A 95 6.77 0.63 -3.57
CA THR A 95 7.82 1.35 -2.85
C THR A 95 8.15 2.65 -3.53
N ARG A 96 8.05 3.75 -2.78
CA ARG A 96 8.44 5.08 -3.24
C ARG A 96 9.41 5.72 -2.27
N ASN A 97 10.54 6.17 -2.78
CA ASN A 97 11.40 7.09 -2.06
C ASN A 97 10.74 8.47 -2.08
N THR A 98 10.44 9.03 -0.90
CA THR A 98 9.70 10.30 -0.80
C THR A 98 10.62 11.53 -0.89
N GLY A 99 11.93 11.34 -0.68
CA GLY A 99 12.89 12.44 -0.53
C GLY A 99 12.76 13.19 0.79
N GLN A 100 11.86 12.77 1.70
CA GLN A 100 11.76 13.35 3.04
C GLN A 100 12.98 12.99 3.89
N PRO A 101 13.35 13.83 4.87
CA PRO A 101 14.46 13.54 5.77
C PRO A 101 14.19 12.31 6.64
N ALA A 102 15.28 11.70 7.11
CA ALA A 102 15.32 10.53 8.00
C ALA A 102 14.83 10.79 9.45
N THR A 103 13.88 11.70 9.64
CA THR A 103 13.34 12.07 10.94
C THR A 103 12.40 11.01 11.47
N ASP A 104 12.55 10.68 12.75
CA ASP A 104 11.64 9.78 13.45
C ASP A 104 10.26 10.41 13.61
N HIS A 105 9.22 9.66 13.25
CA HIS A 105 7.83 10.02 13.47
C HIS A 105 7.17 8.92 14.28
N TYR A 106 6.39 9.27 15.30
CA TYR A 106 5.76 8.27 16.15
C TYR A 106 4.27 8.52 16.38
N TYR A 107 3.54 7.41 16.58
CA TYR A 107 2.12 7.42 16.88
C TYR A 107 1.88 6.59 18.13
N SER A 108 1.41 7.23 19.20
CA SER A 108 1.19 6.60 20.52
C SER A 108 -0.18 5.96 20.64
N ASN A 109 -0.34 5.05 21.60
CA ASN A 109 -1.62 4.42 21.93
C ASN A 109 -2.31 3.80 20.70
N VAL A 110 -1.56 3.00 19.93
CA VAL A 110 -2.05 2.29 18.75
C VAL A 110 -1.91 0.78 18.92
N THR A 111 -2.77 0.00 18.27
CA THR A 111 -2.72 -1.46 18.26
C THR A 111 -2.44 -1.96 16.85
N ALA A 112 -1.57 -2.97 16.70
CA ALA A 112 -1.28 -3.58 15.40
C ALA A 112 -2.42 -4.51 14.96
N THR A 113 -2.86 -4.36 13.71
CA THR A 113 -3.95 -5.14 13.09
C THR A 113 -3.64 -5.43 11.62
N ARG A 114 -4.49 -6.24 10.96
CA ARG A 114 -4.47 -6.50 9.50
C ARG A 114 -3.06 -6.77 8.95
N LEU A 115 -2.41 -7.86 9.37
CA LEU A 115 -1.10 -8.21 8.80
C LEU A 115 -1.21 -8.46 7.29
N LEU A 116 -0.20 -7.99 6.55
CA LEU A 116 -0.04 -8.25 5.12
C LEU A 116 1.40 -8.69 4.84
N SER A 117 1.57 -9.70 4.00
CA SER A 117 2.88 -10.16 3.57
C SER A 117 2.85 -10.57 2.10
N SER A 118 3.89 -10.21 1.36
CA SER A 118 4.08 -10.59 -0.04
C SER A 118 5.44 -11.26 -0.26
N THR A 119 5.52 -12.12 -1.28
CA THR A 119 6.71 -12.92 -1.59
C THR A 119 7.94 -12.04 -1.85
N ASN A 120 9.06 -12.34 -1.19
CA ASN A 120 10.33 -11.61 -1.31
C ASN A 120 10.17 -10.09 -1.14
N SER A 121 9.27 -9.69 -0.24
CA SER A 121 8.88 -8.31 0.03
C SER A 121 8.61 -8.15 1.53
N ARG A 122 7.79 -7.17 1.90
CA ARG A 122 7.61 -6.71 3.28
C ARG A 122 6.62 -7.54 4.07
N LEU A 123 6.76 -7.46 5.38
CA LEU A 123 5.72 -7.71 6.38
C LEU A 123 5.18 -6.36 6.85
N CYS A 124 3.89 -6.13 6.65
CA CYS A 124 3.19 -4.90 7.00
C CYS A 124 2.13 -5.15 8.07
N ALA A 125 1.80 -4.10 8.82
CA ALA A 125 0.67 -4.06 9.73
C ALA A 125 0.00 -2.67 9.70
N VAL A 126 -1.30 -2.64 10.03
CA VAL A 126 -2.06 -1.40 10.19
C VAL A 126 -2.19 -1.10 11.68
N PHE A 127 -1.75 0.09 12.09
CA PHE A 127 -1.84 0.56 13.46
C PHE A 127 -3.10 1.40 13.65
N VAL A 128 -3.99 0.94 14.53
CA VAL A 128 -5.30 1.55 14.77
C VAL A 128 -5.36 2.21 16.14
N ARG A 129 -6.11 3.31 16.25
CA ARG A 129 -6.47 3.96 17.52
C ARG A 129 -7.98 4.14 17.54
N SER A 130 -8.62 3.67 18.61
CA SER A 130 -10.08 3.78 18.76
C SER A 130 -10.86 3.23 17.55
N GLY A 131 -10.39 2.12 16.98
CA GLY A 131 -10.99 1.47 15.82
C GLY A 131 -10.71 2.13 14.46
N GLN A 132 -10.04 3.28 14.42
CA GLN A 132 -9.69 3.98 13.17
C GLN A 132 -8.23 3.71 12.79
N PRO A 133 -7.94 3.46 11.49
CA PRO A 133 -6.56 3.34 11.01
C PRO A 133 -5.83 4.67 11.15
N VAL A 134 -4.66 4.64 11.78
CA VAL A 134 -3.81 5.83 11.97
C VAL A 134 -2.66 5.82 10.98
N ILE A 135 -1.95 4.69 10.89
CA ILE A 135 -0.78 4.54 10.03
C ILE A 135 -0.54 3.06 9.71
N GLY A 136 0.00 2.78 8.53
CA GLY A 136 0.61 1.49 8.22
C GLY A 136 2.13 1.54 8.48
N ALA A 137 2.71 0.43 8.92
CA ALA A 137 4.16 0.31 8.96
C ALA A 137 4.60 -1.07 8.45
N CYS A 138 5.69 -1.09 7.70
CA CYS A 138 6.25 -2.31 7.14
C CYS A 138 7.73 -2.49 7.49
N THR A 139 8.15 -3.75 7.52
CA THR A 139 9.55 -4.16 7.67
C THR A 139 9.87 -5.26 6.66
N SER A 140 11.09 -5.26 6.12
CA SER A 140 11.50 -6.17 5.04
C SER A 140 12.88 -6.76 5.33
N PRO A 141 13.11 -8.08 5.15
CA PRO A 141 14.45 -8.64 5.19
C PRO A 141 15.24 -8.44 3.88
N TYR A 142 14.58 -8.00 2.81
CA TYR A 142 15.13 -8.04 1.46
C TYR A 142 15.62 -6.68 0.96
N ASP A 143 15.08 -5.59 1.49
CA ASP A 143 15.33 -4.23 1.02
C ASP A 143 14.96 -3.15 2.05
N GLY A 144 15.20 -1.90 1.68
CA GLY A 144 14.92 -0.72 2.48
C GLY A 144 16.05 -0.36 3.44
N LYS A 145 16.10 0.89 3.88
CA LYS A 145 17.16 1.41 4.77
C LYS A 145 17.27 0.64 6.09
N TYR A 146 16.16 0.13 6.60
CA TYR A 146 16.04 -0.53 7.91
C TYR A 146 16.00 -2.06 7.83
N TRP A 147 16.43 -2.66 6.71
CA TRP A 147 16.36 -4.10 6.47
C TRP A 147 17.02 -4.94 7.59
N SER A 148 18.12 -4.45 8.15
CA SER A 148 18.88 -5.12 9.21
C SER A 148 18.10 -5.26 10.52
N MET A 149 17.05 -4.44 10.72
CA MET A 149 16.18 -4.48 11.90
C MET A 149 15.05 -5.51 11.79
N TYR A 150 14.80 -6.06 10.59
CA TYR A 150 13.67 -6.94 10.30
C TYR A 150 13.52 -8.09 11.29
N SER A 151 14.60 -8.82 11.56
CA SER A 151 14.55 -10.02 12.43
C SER A 151 14.08 -9.70 13.86
N ARG A 152 14.36 -8.49 14.35
CA ARG A 152 13.93 -8.02 15.69
C ARG A 152 12.53 -7.44 15.62
N LEU A 153 12.27 -6.54 14.67
CA LEU A 153 10.98 -5.88 14.51
C LEU A 153 9.86 -6.88 14.23
N ARG A 154 10.07 -7.89 13.40
CA ARG A 154 9.04 -8.91 13.11
C ARG A 154 8.59 -9.67 14.36
N LYS A 155 9.50 -9.97 15.29
CA LYS A 155 9.20 -10.73 16.51
C LYS A 155 8.36 -9.87 17.45
N MET A 156 8.74 -8.61 17.58
CA MET A 156 7.98 -7.63 18.37
C MET A 156 6.60 -7.39 17.76
N LEU A 157 6.55 -7.19 16.43
CA LEU A 157 5.31 -6.98 15.69
C LEU A 157 4.33 -8.16 15.85
N TYR A 158 4.84 -9.39 15.75
CA TYR A 158 4.05 -10.60 15.99
C TYR A 158 3.51 -10.64 17.42
N LEU A 159 4.36 -10.36 18.43
CA LEU A 159 3.96 -10.35 19.83
C LEU A 159 2.83 -9.35 20.09
N ILE A 160 2.97 -8.10 19.63
CA ILE A 160 1.96 -7.05 19.88
C ILE A 160 0.67 -7.29 19.09
N TYR A 161 0.75 -7.91 17.91
CA TYR A 161 -0.42 -8.27 17.10
C TYR A 161 -1.24 -9.36 17.79
N VAL A 162 -0.58 -10.43 18.26
CA VAL A 162 -1.26 -11.55 18.94
C VAL A 162 -1.82 -11.11 20.29
N ALA A 163 -1.09 -10.31 21.05
CA ALA A 163 -1.49 -9.89 22.38
C ALA A 163 -2.46 -8.70 22.40
N GLY A 164 -2.67 -8.01 21.27
CA GLY A 164 -3.55 -6.83 21.19
C GLY A 164 -3.09 -5.65 22.05
N ILE A 165 -1.79 -5.55 22.34
CA ILE A 165 -1.24 -4.57 23.28
C ILE A 165 -1.11 -3.21 22.58
N SER A 166 -1.40 -2.15 23.34
CA SER A 166 -1.20 -0.76 22.88
C SER A 166 0.29 -0.39 22.90
N VAL A 167 0.75 0.24 21.81
CA VAL A 167 2.14 0.63 21.61
C VAL A 167 2.27 2.06 21.11
N ARG A 168 3.49 2.60 21.22
CA ARG A 168 3.99 3.68 20.38
C ARG A 168 4.76 3.06 19.22
N VAL A 169 4.26 3.24 18.01
CA VAL A 169 4.95 2.84 16.77
C VAL A 169 5.80 4.00 16.26
N HIS A 170 7.01 3.70 15.81
CA HIS A 170 7.96 4.64 15.22
C HIS A 170 8.16 4.29 13.74
N VAL A 171 8.10 5.30 12.87
CA VAL A 171 8.25 5.15 11.42
C VAL A 171 9.17 6.23 10.84
N SER A 172 9.84 5.89 9.75
CA SER A 172 10.56 6.86 8.89
C SER A 172 9.78 7.09 7.61
N LYS A 173 9.52 8.36 7.29
CA LYS A 173 8.80 8.74 6.07
C LYS A 173 9.68 8.81 4.82
N GLU A 174 10.96 8.44 4.91
CA GLU A 174 11.89 8.37 3.75
C GLU A 174 11.38 7.45 2.65
N GLU A 175 10.74 6.34 3.04
CA GLU A 175 10.16 5.35 2.14
C GLU A 175 8.66 5.21 2.44
N GLN A 176 7.82 5.47 1.43
CA GLN A 176 6.39 5.24 1.49
C GLN A 176 6.04 3.94 0.78
N TYR A 177 5.11 3.20 1.35
CA TYR A 177 4.67 1.92 0.84
C TYR A 177 3.20 1.93 0.43
N TYR A 178 2.91 1.19 -0.64
CA TYR A 178 1.59 1.06 -1.25
C TYR A 178 1.11 -0.38 -1.23
N ASP A 179 1.62 -1.24 -0.35
CA ASP A 179 1.24 -2.66 -0.28
C ASP A 179 -0.26 -2.88 -0.03
N TYR A 180 -0.92 -2.02 0.76
CA TYR A 180 -2.38 -2.07 0.93
C TYR A 180 -3.09 -1.37 -0.24
N GLU A 181 -4.05 -2.06 -0.83
CA GLU A 181 -4.99 -1.54 -1.82
C GLU A 181 -6.02 -0.62 -1.15
N ASP A 182 -6.35 0.50 -1.80
CA ASP A 182 -7.40 1.45 -1.39
C ASP A 182 -7.28 1.92 0.07
N ALA A 183 -6.05 2.05 0.56
CA ALA A 183 -5.78 2.41 1.94
C ALA A 183 -6.21 3.85 2.24
N THR A 184 -6.96 4.08 3.31
CA THR A 184 -7.32 5.42 3.82
C THR A 184 -6.27 5.98 4.78
N PHE A 185 -5.06 5.41 4.77
CA PHE A 185 -3.96 5.71 5.67
C PHE A 185 -2.64 5.54 4.93
N GLU A 186 -1.63 6.33 5.30
CA GLU A 186 -0.29 6.21 4.73
C GLU A 186 0.46 5.03 5.35
N THR A 187 1.38 4.43 4.60
CA THR A 187 2.22 3.32 5.09
C THR A 187 3.70 3.66 4.89
N TYR A 188 4.53 3.43 5.91
CA TYR A 188 5.95 3.82 5.91
C TYR A 188 6.88 2.73 6.48
N ALA A 189 8.19 2.98 6.44
CA ALA A 189 9.20 2.11 7.05
C ALA A 189 9.07 2.08 8.58
N LEU A 190 8.88 0.88 9.14
CA LEU A 190 8.89 0.64 10.58
C LEU A 190 10.32 0.74 11.12
N THR A 191 10.54 1.65 12.07
CA THR A 191 11.85 1.88 12.70
C THR A 191 11.88 1.44 14.16
N GLY A 192 10.74 1.38 14.84
CA GLY A 192 10.69 1.01 16.25
C GLY A 192 9.28 0.72 16.78
N ILE A 193 9.24 -0.03 17.88
CA ILE A 193 8.01 -0.35 18.62
C ILE A 193 8.35 -0.24 20.11
N SER A 194 7.60 0.57 20.84
CA SER A 194 7.68 0.69 22.29
C SER A 194 6.33 0.35 22.90
N ILE A 195 6.27 -0.62 23.82
CA ILE A 195 5.03 -0.95 24.54
C ILE A 195 4.61 0.25 25.40
N CYS A 196 3.32 0.57 25.41
CA CYS A 196 2.83 1.65 26.23
C CYS A 196 3.00 1.33 27.73
N ASN A 197 3.43 2.34 28.50
CA ASN A 197 3.63 2.33 29.93
C ASN A 197 3.39 3.78 30.46
N PRO A 198 2.22 4.03 31.08
CA PRO A 198 1.88 5.35 31.61
C PRO A 198 2.86 5.81 32.70
N GLY A 199 3.44 4.87 33.46
CA GLY A 199 4.39 5.15 34.53
C GLY A 199 5.73 5.71 34.04
N SER A 200 6.04 5.59 32.73
CA SER A 200 7.27 6.12 32.13
C SER A 200 7.00 7.15 31.02
N SER A 201 5.82 7.79 31.00
CA SER A 201 5.43 8.76 29.97
C SER A 201 5.45 8.21 28.52
N LEU A 202 5.29 6.89 28.38
CA LEU A 202 5.25 6.18 27.12
C LEU A 202 3.83 5.70 26.85
N CYS A 203 2.91 6.60 26.49
CA CYS A 203 1.46 6.32 26.55
C CYS A 203 1.01 5.81 27.94
#